data_AF-A0A661UR84-F1
#
_entry.id   AF-A0A661UR84-F1
#
_cell.length_a   1.000
_cell.length_b   1.000
_cell.length_c   1.000
_cell.angle_alpha   90.00
_cell.angle_beta   90.00
_cell.angle_gamma   90.00
#
_symmetry.space_group_name_H-M   'P 1'
#
loop_
_entity.id
_entity.type
_entity.pdbx_description
1 polymer ?
#
loop_
_entity_poly.entity_id
_entity_poly.type
_entity_poly.pdbx_seq_one_letter_code
_entity_poly.pdbx_strand_id
1 'polypeptide(L)' 'MYLIALAVAAANSTDPAAIGDSVHYVANSPGEIVSPGAGAFSAAVQTLAEGGDVNYIGVSGQVDFTADGDLAKGRVTVWR' A
#
# COMPACT_ATOMS: atom_id res chain seq x y z
N MET A 1 -2.46 10.94 -1.69
CA MET A 1 -2.42 10.13 -0.45
C MET A 1 -3.24 8.88 -0.72
N TYR A 2 -2.61 7.77 -1.12
CA TYR A 2 -3.32 6.55 -1.56
C TYR A 2 -3.08 5.36 -0.62
N LEU A 3 -1.84 5.14 -0.18
CA LEU A 3 -1.47 4.02 0.70
C LEU A 3 -2.36 3.93 1.95
N ILE A 4 -2.46 5.01 2.74
CA ILE A 4 -3.28 5.02 3.96
C ILE A 4 -4.77 4.85 3.64
N ALA A 5 -5.23 5.39 2.51
CA ALA A 5 -6.63 5.25 2.10
C ALA A 5 -6.97 3.79 1.74
N LEU A 6 -6.04 3.08 1.08
CA LEU A 6 -6.17 1.65 0.82
C LEU A 6 -6.10 0.83 2.12
N ALA A 7 -5.22 1.20 3.06
CA ALA A 7 -5.14 0.54 4.36
C ALA A 7 -6.46 0.69 5.16
N VAL A 8 -7.10 1.86 5.11
CA VAL A 8 -8.43 2.07 5.69
C VAL A 8 -9.48 1.19 5.00
N ALA A 9 -9.45 1.07 3.67
CA ALA A 9 -10.37 0.23 2.92
C ALA A 9 -10.18 -1.27 3.26
N ALA A 10 -8.94 -1.73 3.38
CA ALA A 10 -8.60 -3.09 3.76
C ALA A 10 -8.98 -3.41 5.22
N ALA A 11 -8.69 -2.48 6.14
CA ALA A 11 -9.03 -2.63 7.56
C ALA A 11 -10.55 -2.61 7.81
N ASN A 12 -11.33 -2.00 6.91
CA ASN A 12 -12.76 -1.73 7.05
C ASN A 12 -13.11 -1.13 8.44
N SER A 13 -12.24 -0.23 8.92
CA SER A 13 -12.28 0.31 10.27
C SER A 13 -11.68 1.72 10.29
N THR A 14 -12.09 2.50 11.29
CA THR A 14 -11.47 3.80 11.62
C THR A 14 -10.52 3.71 12.81
N ASP A 15 -10.31 2.52 13.36
CA ASP A 15 -9.36 2.28 14.45
C ASP A 15 -7.91 2.43 13.94
N PRO A 16 -7.08 3.28 14.57
CA PRO A 16 -5.70 3.50 14.14
C PRO A 16 -4.82 2.25 14.14
N ALA A 17 -5.03 1.32 15.08
CA ALA A 17 -4.24 0.09 15.15
C ALA A 17 -4.58 -0.84 13.97
N ALA A 18 -5.88 -1.06 13.71
CA ALA A 18 -6.34 -1.85 12.56
C ALA A 18 -5.86 -1.27 11.21
N ILE A 19 -5.85 0.07 11.08
CA ILE A 19 -5.31 0.73 9.89
C ILE A 19 -3.80 0.51 9.77
N GLY A 20 -3.07 0.63 10.88
CA GLY A 20 -1.62 0.41 10.95
C GLY A 20 -1.23 -1.00 10.50
N ASP A 21 -1.91 -2.02 11.02
CA ASP A 21 -1.71 -3.42 10.66
C ASP A 21 -1.97 -3.67 9.16
N SER A 22 -2.91 -2.91 8.58
CA SER A 22 -3.29 -3.03 7.17
C SER A 22 -2.32 -2.33 6.20
N VAL A 23 -1.42 -1.47 6.68
CA VAL A 23 -0.45 -0.76 5.81
C VAL A 23 0.45 -1.73 5.07
N HIS A 24 0.97 -2.74 5.78
CA HIS A 24 1.87 -3.74 5.21
C HIS A 24 1.11 -4.63 4.21
N TYR A 25 -0.13 -4.97 4.53
CA TYR A 25 -1.00 -5.81 3.68
C TYR A 25 -1.25 -5.20 2.30
N VAL A 26 -1.51 -3.89 2.22
CA VAL A 26 -1.83 -3.23 0.94
C VAL A 26 -0.59 -2.76 0.15
N ALA A 27 0.59 -2.83 0.74
CA ALA A 27 1.83 -2.30 0.16
C ALA A 27 2.81 -3.39 -0.30
N ASN A 28 2.75 -4.57 0.34
CA ASN A 28 3.66 -5.67 0.05
C ASN A 28 3.04 -6.66 -0.94
N SER A 29 3.87 -7.47 -1.59
CA SER A 29 3.37 -8.66 -2.31
C SER A 29 2.82 -9.71 -1.33
N PRO A 30 1.86 -10.55 -1.75
CA PRO A 30 1.23 -10.67 -3.07
C PRO A 30 0.14 -9.62 -3.34
N GLY A 31 -0.36 -9.52 -4.58
CA GLY A 31 -1.49 -8.65 -4.92
C GLY A 31 -1.38 -7.97 -6.28
N GLU A 32 -2.50 -7.40 -6.75
CA GLU A 32 -2.52 -6.61 -7.98
C GLU A 32 -1.74 -5.29 -7.79
N ILE A 33 -0.91 -4.93 -8.76
CA ILE A 33 -0.12 -3.69 -8.69
C ILE A 33 -1.03 -2.48 -8.88
N VAL A 34 -1.08 -1.63 -7.86
CA VAL A 34 -1.89 -0.40 -7.85
C VAL A 34 -0.98 0.81 -7.96
N SER A 35 -1.04 1.51 -9.09
CA SER A 35 -0.36 2.79 -9.28
C SER A 35 -1.18 3.97 -8.75
N PRO A 36 -0.56 5.14 -8.50
CA PRO A 36 -1.29 6.31 -8.03
C PRO A 36 -2.25 6.83 -9.12
N GLY A 37 -3.50 7.08 -8.76
CA GLY A 37 -4.51 7.65 -9.66
C GLY A 37 -5.93 7.27 -9.24
N ALA A 38 -6.91 8.13 -9.52
CA ALA A 38 -8.28 7.92 -9.06
C ALA A 38 -8.91 6.61 -9.61
N GLY A 39 -8.65 6.29 -10.89
CA GLY A 39 -9.16 5.06 -11.50
C GLY A 39 -8.55 3.80 -10.90
N ALA A 40 -7.23 3.74 -10.81
CA ALA A 40 -6.51 2.61 -10.20
C ALA A 40 -6.86 2.44 -8.72
N PHE A 41 -7.03 3.55 -7.98
CA PHE A 41 -7.48 3.52 -6.60
C PHE A 41 -8.89 2.93 -6.46
N SER A 42 -9.83 3.36 -7.31
CA SER A 42 -11.20 2.84 -7.28
C SER A 42 -11.25 1.33 -7.55
N ALA A 43 -10.47 0.85 -8.52
CA ALA A 43 -10.36 -0.57 -8.81
C ALA A 43 -9.77 -1.35 -7.62
N ALA A 44 -8.70 -0.82 -7.02
CA ALA A 44 -8.06 -1.43 -5.85
C ALA A 44 -9.01 -1.55 -4.64
N VAL A 45 -9.81 -0.51 -4.37
CA VAL A 45 -10.82 -0.55 -3.29
C VAL A 45 -11.87 -1.63 -3.57
N GLN A 46 -12.28 -1.82 -4.83
CA GLN A 46 -13.18 -2.90 -5.20
C GLN A 46 -12.54 -4.28 -5.01
N THR A 47 -11.29 -4.47 -5.46
CA THR A 47 -10.53 -5.71 -5.24
C THR A 47 -10.47 -6.08 -3.76
N LEU A 48 -10.17 -5.10 -2.89
CA LEU A 48 -10.17 -5.29 -1.44
C LEU A 48 -11.55 -5.67 -0.90
N ALA A 49 -12.62 -5.05 -1.38
CA ALA A 49 -13.99 -5.37 -0.97
C ALA A 49 -14.43 -6.78 -1.41
N GLU A 50 -13.88 -7.30 -2.51
CA GLU A 50 -14.10 -8.66 -3.01
C GLU A 50 -13.21 -9.71 -2.30
N GLY A 51 -12.34 -9.28 -1.37
CA GLY A 51 -11.44 -10.15 -0.62
C GLY A 51 -10.12 -10.47 -1.34
N GLY A 52 -9.77 -9.70 -2.37
CA GLY A 52 -8.50 -9.80 -3.06
C GLY A 52 -7.38 -8.99 -2.39
N ASP A 53 -6.14 -9.28 -2.81
CA ASP A 53 -4.93 -8.61 -2.34
C ASP A 53 -4.48 -7.51 -3.31
N VAL A 54 -3.91 -6.43 -2.78
CA VAL A 54 -3.34 -5.33 -3.58
C VAL A 54 -1.92 -5.02 -3.13
N ASN A 55 -1.08 -4.59 -4.08
CA ASN A 55 0.27 -4.09 -3.82
C ASN A 55 0.40 -2.68 -4.40
N TYR A 56 0.34 -1.67 -3.53
CA TYR A 56 0.47 -0.28 -3.92
C TYR A 56 1.91 0.11 -4.26
N ILE A 57 2.09 0.70 -5.44
CA ILE A 57 3.34 1.34 -5.85
C ILE A 57 3.15 2.86 -5.92
N GLY A 58 4.09 3.61 -5.34
CA GLY A 58 4.12 5.06 -5.41
C GLY A 58 4.78 5.56 -6.70
N VAL A 59 4.73 6.87 -6.94
CA VAL A 59 5.47 7.52 -8.04
C VAL A 59 6.98 7.29 -7.89
N SER A 60 7.47 7.21 -6.65
CA SER A 60 8.86 6.90 -6.34
C SER A 60 9.25 5.44 -6.62
N GLY A 61 8.29 4.54 -6.83
CA GLY A 61 8.49 3.11 -7.02
C GLY A 61 7.80 2.27 -5.95
N GLN A 62 8.27 1.04 -5.77
CA GLN A 62 7.76 0.12 -4.74
C GLN A 62 7.87 0.72 -3.34
N VAL A 63 6.85 0.46 -2.53
CA VAL A 63 6.77 0.88 -1.14
C VAL A 63 6.70 -0.38 -0.25
N ASP A 64 7.51 -1.39 -0.57
CA ASP A 64 7.56 -2.63 0.19
C ASP A 64 8.15 -2.35 1.58
N PHE A 65 7.46 -2.78 2.63
CA PHE A 65 7.89 -2.66 4.02
C PHE A 65 8.53 -3.96 4.52
N THR A 66 9.61 -3.83 5.28
CA THR A 66 10.18 -4.91 6.09
C THR A 66 9.27 -5.21 7.29
N ALA A 67 9.55 -6.30 8.02
CA ALA A 67 8.81 -6.63 9.24
C ALA A 67 8.88 -5.52 10.31
N ASP A 68 9.98 -4.77 10.35
CA ASP A 68 10.20 -3.68 11.29
C ASP A 68 9.60 -2.33 10.83
N GLY A 69 8.99 -2.30 9.63
CA GLY A 69 8.36 -1.10 9.07
C GLY A 69 9.30 -0.19 8.27
N ASP A 70 10.52 -0.62 8.00
CA ASP A 70 11.44 0.09 7.09
C ASP A 70 11.10 -0.18 5.62
N LEU A 71 11.52 0.72 4.72
CA LEU A 71 11.42 0.44 3.28
C LEU A 71 12.43 -0.63 2.88
N ALA A 72 11.93 -1.78 2.43
CA ALA A 72 12.74 -2.88 1.93
C ALA A 72 13.50 -2.52 0.64
N LYS A 73 12.98 -1.57 -0.13
CA LYS A 73 13.57 -1.09 -1.38
C LYS A 73 13.60 0.43 -1.38
N GLY A 74 14.81 0.99 -1.39
CA GLY A 74 15.06 2.42 -1.52
C GLY A 74 16.10 2.71 -2.60
N ARG A 75 16.02 3.90 -3.21
CA ARG A 75 17.09 4.42 -4.07
C ARG A 75 17.79 5.55 -3.32
N VAL A 76 19.09 5.38 -3.07
CA VAL A 76 19.94 6.38 -2.44
C VAL A 76 21.09 6.73 -3.39
N THR A 77 21.34 8.02 -3.56
CA THR A 77 22.47 8.53 -4.33
C THR A 77 23.32 9.42 -3.44
N VAL A 78 24.64 9.23 -3.46
CA VAL A 78 25.60 10.11 -2.79
C VAL A 78 26.14 11.11 -3.81
N TRP A 79 25.88 12.38 -3.58
CA TRP A 79 26.43 13.47 -4.38
C TRP A 79 27.89 13.71 -3.97
N ARG A 80 28.77 13.87 -4.97
CA ARG A 80 30.19 14.22 -4.79
C ARG A 80 30.49 15.49 -5.54
#